data_AF-A0A239B9J6-F1
#
_entry.id   AF-A0A239B9J6-F1
#
_cell.length_a   1.000
_cell.length_b   1.000
_cell.length_c   1.000
_cell.angle_alpha   90.00
_cell.angle_beta   90.00
_cell.angle_gamma   90.00
#
_symmetry.space_group_name_H-M   'P 1'
#
loop_
_entity.id
_entity.type
_entity.pdbx_description
1 polymer ?
#
loop_
_entity_poly.entity_id
_entity_poly.type
_entity_poly.pdbx_seq_one_letter_code
_entity_poly.pdbx_strand_id
1 'polypeptide(L)' 'MTNEEVQVALAKLIGCEYTQAVKAQITELTGRARVVGPNDVSTLEMDESRIHVVAGGNGMITGFHFG' A
#
# COMPACT_ATOMS: atom_id res chain seq x y z
N MET A 1 1.71 -6.57 12.96
CA MET A 1 0.34 -6.35 12.48
C MET A 1 -0.03 -7.44 11.51
N THR A 2 -1.25 -7.98 11.63
CA THR A 2 -1.82 -8.87 10.63
C THR A 2 -2.23 -8.09 9.38
N ASN A 3 -2.46 -8.79 8.25
CA ASN A 3 -2.95 -8.16 7.02
C ASN A 3 -4.28 -7.42 7.23
N GLU A 4 -5.15 -7.97 8.08
CA GLU A 4 -6.43 -7.37 8.43
C GLU A 4 -6.27 -6.05 9.17
N GLU A 5 -5.39 -6.00 10.19
CA GLU A 5 -5.10 -4.76 10.94
C GLU A 5 -4.51 -3.68 10.02
N VAL A 6 -3.61 -4.07 9.12
CA VAL A 6 -3.04 -3.17 8.13
C VAL A 6 -4.12 -2.65 7.19
N GLN A 7 -5.00 -3.51 6.69
CA GLN A 7 -6.09 -3.09 5.80
C GLN A 7 -7.00 -2.06 6.47
N VAL A 8 -7.35 -2.26 7.75
CA VAL A 8 -8.14 -1.30 8.53
C VAL A 8 -7.39 0.02 8.71
N ALA A 9 -6.11 -0.04 9.05
CA ALA A 9 -5.28 1.16 9.21
C ALA A 9 -5.12 1.95 7.89
N LEU A 10 -5.10 1.26 6.76
CA LEU A 10 -4.95 1.84 5.43
C LEU A 10 -6.27 2.29 4.81
N ALA A 11 -7.42 1.78 5.27
CA ALA A 11 -8.73 2.16 4.76
C ALA A 11 -9.00 3.67 4.82
N LYS A 12 -8.41 4.37 5.81
CA LYS A 12 -8.48 5.83 5.94
C LYS A 12 -7.78 6.61 4.81
N LEU A 13 -6.91 5.94 4.04
CA LEU A 13 -6.18 6.52 2.92
C LEU A 13 -6.89 6.29 1.58
N ILE A 14 -7.97 5.49 1.56
CA ILE A 14 -8.78 5.29 0.35
C ILE A 14 -9.45 6.61 -0.02
N GLY A 15 -9.28 7.04 -1.27
CA GLY A 15 -9.72 8.35 -1.76
C GLY A 15 -8.68 9.47 -1.62
N CYS A 16 -7.54 9.23 -0.98
CA CYS A 16 -6.40 10.15 -1.00
C CYS A 16 -5.51 9.91 -2.23
N GLU A 17 -4.78 10.94 -2.65
CA GLU A 17 -3.78 10.83 -3.71
C GLU A 17 -2.57 9.99 -3.25
N TYR A 18 -2.15 9.04 -4.08
CA TYR A 18 -0.94 8.28 -3.81
C TYR A 18 0.30 9.14 -4.10
N THR A 19 1.06 9.44 -3.07
CA THR A 19 2.34 10.16 -3.17
C THR A 19 3.46 9.39 -2.46
N GLN A 20 4.71 9.75 -2.71
CA GLN A 20 5.85 9.15 -1.99
C GLN A 20 5.78 9.40 -0.48
N ALA A 21 5.17 10.51 -0.05
CA ALA A 21 4.92 10.76 1.36
C ALA A 21 3.93 9.75 1.96
N VAL A 22 2.87 9.39 1.22
CA VAL A 22 1.94 8.35 1.63
C VAL A 22 2.63 6.99 1.71
N LYS A 23 3.54 6.66 0.77
CA LYS A 23 4.36 5.43 0.84
C LYS A 23 5.18 5.34 2.13
N ALA A 24 5.83 6.44 2.53
CA ALA A 24 6.57 6.52 3.79
C ALA A 24 5.64 6.37 5.01
N GLN A 25 4.48 7.02 4.99
CA GLN A 25 3.49 6.92 6.05
C GLN A 25 2.92 5.49 6.20
N ILE A 26 2.68 4.79 5.09
CA ILE A 26 2.25 3.39 5.09
C ILE A 26 3.33 2.51 5.71
N THR A 27 4.59 2.74 5.36
CA THR A 27 5.74 2.00 5.91
C THR A 27 5.84 2.19 7.42
N GLU A 28 5.67 3.42 7.91
CA GLU A 28 5.72 3.75 9.34
C GLU A 28 4.51 3.21 10.11
N LEU A 29 3.30 3.33 9.56
CA LEU A 29 2.06 2.84 10.16
C LEU A 29 2.03 1.31 10.29
N THR A 30 2.54 0.62 9.27
CA THR A 30 2.41 -0.85 9.16
C THR A 30 3.67 -1.58 9.61
N GLY A 31 4.79 -0.87 9.73
CA GLY A 31 6.12 -1.43 9.98
C GLY A 31 6.66 -2.26 8.81
N ARG A 32 6.02 -2.24 7.63
CA ARG A 32 6.40 -3.08 6.49
C ARG A 32 7.32 -2.33 5.55
N ALA A 33 8.52 -2.88 5.35
CA ALA A 33 9.53 -2.30 4.47
C ALA A 33 9.19 -2.41 2.97
N ARG A 34 8.32 -3.36 2.59
CA ARG A 34 7.99 -3.66 1.19
C ARG A 34 6.61 -3.10 0.83
N VAL A 35 6.59 -1.82 0.45
CA VAL A 35 5.39 -1.14 -0.10
C VAL A 35 5.61 -0.87 -1.58
N VAL A 36 4.74 -1.41 -2.43
CA VAL A 36 4.75 -1.23 -3.89
C VAL A 36 3.67 -0.24 -4.24
N GLY A 37 4.05 0.87 -4.89
CA GLY A 37 3.09 1.83 -5.42
C GLY A 37 2.39 1.35 -6.71
N PRO A 38 1.31 2.01 -7.12
CA PRO A 38 0.56 1.68 -8.34
C PRO A 38 1.38 1.78 -9.63
N ASN A 39 2.50 2.51 -9.61
CA ASN A 39 3.43 2.66 -10.74
C ASN A 39 4.82 2.06 -10.46
N ASP A 40 5.02 1.41 -9.30
CA ASP A 40 6.30 0.75 -8.99
C ASP A 40 6.38 -0.59 -9.73
N VAL A 41 7.54 -0.88 -10.31
CA VAL A 41 7.83 -2.20 -10.87
C VAL A 41 8.19 -3.14 -9.72
N SER A 42 7.38 -4.18 -9.50
CA SER A 42 7.62 -5.21 -8.50
C SER A 42 8.04 -6.55 -9.13
N THR A 43 8.91 -7.28 -8.44
CA THR A 43 9.28 -8.66 -8.81
C THR A 43 8.12 -9.62 -8.51
N LEU A 44 8.01 -10.71 -9.28
CA LEU A 44 6.94 -11.72 -9.12
C LEU A 44 7.14 -12.66 -7.91
N GLU A 45 8.08 -12.35 -7.01
CA GLU A 45 8.24 -13.10 -5.76
C GLU A 45 6.98 -12.97 -4.90
N MET A 46 6.58 -14.06 -4.24
CA MET A 46 5.52 -14.05 -3.24
C MET A 46 6.08 -13.55 -1.92
N ASP A 47 5.56 -12.42 -1.44
CA ASP A 47 5.94 -11.81 -0.18
C ASP A 47 4.65 -11.49 0.60
N GLU A 48 4.30 -12.31 1.57
CA GLU A 48 3.07 -12.13 2.37
C GLU A 48 3.05 -10.82 3.17
N SER A 49 4.23 -10.22 3.38
CA SER A 49 4.41 -8.92 4.04
C SER A 49 4.40 -7.74 3.07
N ARG A 50 4.27 -7.97 1.76
CA ARG A 50 4.28 -6.92 0.75
C ARG A 50 2.91 -6.29 0.61
N ILE A 51 2.89 -4.96 0.58
CA ILE A 51 1.67 -4.17 0.35
C ILE A 51 1.72 -3.62 -1.08
N HIS A 52 0.74 -3.98 -1.89
CA HIS A 52 0.48 -3.37 -3.18
C HIS A 52 -0.57 -2.29 -3.00
N VAL A 53 -0.21 -1.05 -3.32
CA VAL A 53 -1.13 0.07 -3.30
C VAL A 53 -1.81 0.17 -4.65
N VAL A 54 -3.13 0.04 -4.65
CA VAL A 54 -3.96 0.15 -5.86
C VAL A 54 -4.46 1.58 -5.94
N ALA A 55 -4.13 2.26 -7.04
CA ALA A 55 -4.66 3.57 -7.35
C ALA A 55 -5.40 3.56 -8.69
N GLY A 56 -6.45 4.37 -8.79
CA GLY A 56 -7.19 4.59 -10.02
C GLY A 56 -6.42 5.46 -11.02
N GLY A 57 -6.98 5.65 -12.21
CA GLY A 57 -6.36 6.44 -13.29
C GLY A 57 -6.17 7.93 -12.97
N ASN A 58 -6.76 8.42 -11.89
CA ASN A 58 -6.57 9.76 -11.34
C ASN A 58 -5.47 9.84 -10.25
N GLY A 59 -4.75 8.74 -9.99
CA GLY A 59 -3.72 8.68 -8.95
C GLY A 59 -4.27 8.57 -7.52
N MET A 60 -5.59 8.45 -7.35
CA MET A 60 -6.19 8.24 -6.03
C MET A 60 -6.18 6.79 -5.63
N ILE A 61 -5.86 6.52 -4.37
CA ILE A 61 -5.87 5.18 -3.79
C ILE A 61 -7.30 4.65 -3.80
N THR A 62 -7.50 3.51 -4.44
CA THR A 62 -8.78 2.80 -4.49
C THR A 62 -8.77 1.57 -3.59
N GLY A 63 -7.59 1.06 -3.23
CA GLY A 63 -7.47 -0.08 -2.31
C GLY A 63 -6.03 -0.55 -2.10
N PHE A 64 -5.91 -1.67 -1.39
CA PHE A 64 -4.64 -2.29 -1.05
C PHE A 64 -4.74 -3.81 -1.22
N HIS A 65 -3.67 -4.42 -1.70
CA HIS A 65 -3.55 -5.86 -1.83
C HIS A 65 -2.31 -6.34 -1.07
N PHE A 66 -2.32 -7.56 -0.54
CA PHE A 66 -1.19 -8.17 0.15
C PHE A 66 -0.70 -9.38 -0.64
N GLY A 67 0.61 -9.53 -0.78
CA GLY A 67 1.23 -10.65 -1.51
C GLY A 67 2.32 -10.24 -2.49
#